data_AF-A0A2H0LZK7-F1
#
_entry.id   AF-A0A2H0LZK7-F1
#
_cell.length_a   1.000
_cell.length_b   1.000
_cell.length_c   1.000
_cell.angle_alpha   90.00
_cell.angle_beta   90.00
_cell.angle_gamma   90.00
#
_symmetry.space_group_name_H-M   'P 1'
#
loop_
_entity.id
_entity.type
_entity.pdbx_description
1 polymer ?
#
loop_
_entity_poly.entity_id
_entity_poly.type
_entity_poly.pdbx_seq_one_letter_code
_entity_poly.pdbx_strand_id
1 'polypeptide(L)'
;MRIKITFLIIFLSVSLAYGASEDKALYFEGIKSARSGNLDFAFMSFHMLLEGYPDSKFAPDTLFASAEYYFSIGDYKDARLALEKIVSEHADSKPHLFAFPYLLLMAQARNDAAAVRDIKKQVASSKQLVLLFRDSKEYTYHSALSKKYKAVYFIDHVDFYINGDLFAKIPF
;
A
#
# COMPACT_ATOMS: atom_id res chain seq x y z
N MET A 1 -3.85 -39.13 -28.48
CA MET A 1 -4.56 -37.87 -28.18
C MET A 1 -3.97 -37.17 -26.93
N ARG A 2 -2.71 -36.74 -26.97
CA ARG A 2 -2.02 -36.05 -25.84
C ARG A 2 -1.52 -34.63 -26.17
N ILE A 3 -1.60 -34.21 -27.44
CA ILE A 3 -0.99 -32.98 -27.94
C ILE A 3 -1.84 -31.73 -27.61
N LYS A 4 -3.17 -31.85 -27.50
CA LYS A 4 -4.06 -30.69 -27.28
C LYS A 4 -3.91 -30.06 -25.87
N ILE A 5 -3.56 -30.84 -24.85
CA ILE A 5 -3.41 -30.34 -23.47
C ILE A 5 -2.09 -29.55 -23.33
N THR A 6 -1.01 -30.00 -23.97
CA THR A 6 0.30 -29.32 -23.91
C THR A 6 0.28 -27.96 -24.61
N PHE A 7 -0.39 -27.81 -25.76
CA PHE A 7 -0.52 -26.51 -26.43
C PHE A 7 -1.37 -25.50 -25.65
N LEU A 8 -2.42 -25.94 -24.95
CA LEU A 8 -3.22 -25.08 -24.08
C LEU A 8 -2.40 -24.62 -22.86
N ILE A 9 -1.57 -25.50 -22.28
CA ILE A 9 -0.68 -25.15 -21.16
C ILE A 9 0.42 -24.18 -21.60
N ILE A 10 0.97 -24.35 -22.82
CA ILE A 10 1.98 -23.43 -23.37
C ILE A 10 1.35 -22.08 -23.71
N PHE A 11 0.15 -22.04 -24.29
CA PHE A 11 -0.53 -20.78 -24.59
C PHE A 11 -0.95 -20.03 -23.32
N LEU A 12 -1.42 -20.76 -22.30
CA LEU A 12 -1.76 -20.20 -20.99
C LEU A 12 -0.50 -19.71 -20.24
N SER A 13 0.63 -20.43 -20.34
CA SER A 13 1.89 -20.01 -19.68
C SER A 13 2.57 -18.84 -20.40
N VAL A 14 2.47 -18.74 -21.72
CA VAL A 14 2.99 -17.60 -22.50
C VAL A 14 2.19 -16.33 -22.23
N SER A 15 0.85 -16.40 -22.16
CA SER A 15 0.02 -15.23 -21.79
C SER A 15 0.28 -14.76 -20.36
N LEU A 16 0.45 -15.69 -19.41
CA LEU A 16 0.79 -15.35 -18.03
C LEU A 16 2.19 -14.73 -17.90
N ALA A 17 3.18 -15.27 -18.63
CA ALA A 17 4.54 -14.75 -18.64
C ALA A 17 4.66 -13.39 -19.33
N TYR A 18 3.87 -13.14 -20.38
CA TYR A 18 3.84 -11.85 -21.07
C TYR A 18 3.24 -10.76 -20.16
N GLY A 19 2.10 -11.04 -19.51
CA GLY A 19 1.49 -10.10 -18.56
C GLY A 19 2.39 -9.80 -17.35
N ALA A 20 3.08 -10.81 -16.82
CA ALA A 20 4.05 -10.66 -15.71
C ALA A 20 5.35 -9.90 -16.08
N SER A 21 5.58 -9.65 -17.37
CA SER A 21 6.67 -8.79 -17.84
C SER A 21 6.24 -7.34 -17.98
N GLU A 22 4.97 -7.11 -18.32
CA GLU A 22 4.39 -5.80 -18.59
C GLU A 22 3.97 -5.08 -17.30
N ASP A 23 3.36 -5.79 -16.34
CA ASP A 23 3.07 -5.25 -14.99
C ASP A 23 4.35 -4.75 -14.30
N LYS A 24 5.44 -5.52 -14.40
CA LYS A 24 6.76 -5.19 -13.89
C LYS A 24 7.31 -3.94 -14.58
N ALA A 25 7.18 -3.86 -15.90
CA ALA A 25 7.65 -2.70 -16.67
C ALA A 25 6.90 -1.43 -16.25
N LEU A 26 5.57 -1.49 -16.16
CA LEU A 26 4.73 -0.38 -15.69
C LEU A 26 5.10 0.05 -14.27
N TYR A 27 5.30 -0.90 -13.34
CA TYR A 27 5.70 -0.60 -11.98
C TYR A 27 7.04 0.17 -11.91
N PHE A 28 8.06 -0.31 -12.62
CA PHE A 28 9.37 0.33 -12.59
C PHE A 28 9.41 1.65 -13.35
N GLU A 29 8.63 1.80 -14.43
CA GLU A 29 8.49 3.10 -15.11
C GLU A 29 7.81 4.14 -14.20
N GLY A 30 6.79 3.72 -13.44
CA GLY A 30 6.16 4.56 -12.43
C GLY A 30 7.14 5.02 -11.36
N ILE A 31 7.94 4.10 -10.80
CA ILE A 31 9.00 4.43 -9.82
C ILE A 31 10.03 5.39 -10.42
N LYS A 32 10.47 5.16 -11.66
CA LYS A 32 11.45 6.00 -12.33
C LYS A 32 10.91 7.42 -12.54
N SER A 33 9.65 7.55 -12.96
CA SER A 33 8.96 8.83 -13.10
C SER A 33 8.84 9.54 -11.75
N ALA A 34 8.43 8.83 -10.70
CA ALA A 34 8.33 9.39 -9.35
C ALA A 34 9.67 9.91 -8.82
N ARG A 35 10.76 9.14 -9.03
CA ARG A 35 12.13 9.57 -8.68
C ARG A 35 12.60 10.80 -9.45
N SER A 36 12.04 11.03 -10.63
CA SER A 36 12.32 12.20 -11.46
C SER A 36 11.43 13.41 -11.10
N GLY A 37 10.58 13.30 -10.07
CA GLY A 37 9.63 14.33 -9.65
C GLY A 37 8.34 14.38 -10.47
N ASN A 38 8.20 13.49 -11.46
CA ASN A 38 7.08 13.46 -12.40
C ASN A 38 5.95 12.58 -11.84
N LEU A 39 5.24 13.07 -10.81
CA LEU A 39 4.21 12.28 -10.12
C LEU A 39 3.01 11.94 -11.02
N ASP A 40 2.62 12.82 -11.94
CA ASP A 40 1.50 12.55 -12.86
C ASP A 40 1.83 11.39 -13.81
N PHE A 41 3.04 11.37 -14.36
CA PHE A 41 3.51 10.26 -15.20
C PHE A 41 3.65 8.97 -14.40
N ALA A 42 4.13 9.06 -13.16
CA ALA A 42 4.19 7.91 -12.27
C ALA A 42 2.80 7.31 -12.04
N PHE A 43 1.83 8.17 -11.72
CA PHE A 43 0.45 7.79 -11.52
C PHE A 43 -0.17 7.16 -12.77
N MET A 44 0.13 7.66 -13.97
CA MET A 44 -0.33 7.05 -15.23
C MET A 44 0.17 5.62 -15.40
N SER A 45 1.46 5.35 -15.16
CA SER A 45 2.01 3.98 -15.22
C SER A 45 1.39 3.06 -14.17
N PHE A 46 1.18 3.58 -12.95
CA PHE A 46 0.52 2.85 -11.87
C PHE A 46 -0.94 2.54 -12.16
N HIS A 47 -1.67 3.49 -12.75
CA HIS A 47 -3.05 3.29 -13.15
C HIS A 47 -3.18 2.21 -14.23
N MET A 48 -2.32 2.25 -15.26
CA MET A 48 -2.28 1.19 -16.28
C MET A 48 -1.99 -0.18 -15.68
N LEU A 49 -1.11 -0.26 -14.67
CA LEU A 49 -0.83 -1.51 -13.97
C LEU A 49 -2.07 -2.05 -13.27
N LEU A 50 -2.78 -1.20 -12.50
CA LEU A 50 -3.94 -1.62 -11.72
C LEU A 50 -5.14 -2.00 -12.61
N GLU A 51 -5.31 -1.34 -13.76
CA GLU A 51 -6.36 -1.67 -14.73
C GLU A 51 -6.06 -2.94 -15.53
N GLY A 52 -4.80 -3.10 -15.99
CA GLY A 52 -4.41 -4.25 -16.82
C GLY A 52 -4.05 -5.51 -16.03
N TYR A 53 -3.53 -5.35 -14.81
CA TYR A 53 -2.94 -6.42 -14.01
C TYR A 53 -3.33 -6.29 -12.51
N PRO A 54 -4.63 -6.34 -12.17
CA PRO A 54 -5.11 -6.16 -10.80
C PRO A 54 -4.54 -7.21 -9.83
N ASP A 55 -4.23 -8.42 -10.30
CA ASP A 55 -3.66 -9.51 -9.51
C ASP A 55 -2.11 -9.48 -9.45
N SER A 56 -1.48 -8.43 -9.99
CA SER A 56 -0.03 -8.28 -9.95
C SER A 56 0.49 -8.28 -8.52
N LYS A 57 1.63 -8.90 -8.28
CA LYS A 57 2.35 -8.80 -7.00
C LYS A 57 2.74 -7.35 -6.65
N PHE A 58 2.75 -6.46 -7.63
CA PHE A 58 3.02 -5.03 -7.45
C PHE A 58 1.75 -4.22 -7.14
N ALA A 59 0.56 -4.82 -7.24
CA ALA A 59 -0.70 -4.12 -7.06
C ALA A 59 -0.83 -3.46 -5.67
N PRO A 60 -0.46 -4.07 -4.53
CA PRO A 60 -0.57 -3.40 -3.23
C PRO A 60 0.31 -2.15 -3.12
N ASP A 61 1.55 -2.22 -3.58
CA ASP A 61 2.48 -1.09 -3.58
C ASP A 61 2.02 0.03 -4.53
N THR A 62 1.48 -0.37 -5.69
CA THR A 62 0.96 0.54 -6.72
C THR A 62 -0.31 1.26 -6.25
N LEU A 63 -1.21 0.52 -5.61
CA LEU A 63 -2.43 1.06 -5.02
C LEU A 63 -2.11 2.06 -3.90
N PHE A 64 -1.10 1.76 -3.08
CA PHE A 64 -0.62 2.71 -2.07
C PHE A 64 -0.03 3.96 -2.69
N ALA A 65 0.78 3.83 -3.75
CA ALA A 65 1.34 4.97 -4.47
C ALA A 65 0.25 5.85 -5.09
N SER A 66 -0.81 5.25 -5.64
CA SER A 66 -2.00 5.97 -6.11
C SER A 66 -2.71 6.70 -4.97
N ALA A 67 -2.86 6.08 -3.81
CA ALA A 67 -3.42 6.75 -2.64
C ALA A 67 -2.57 7.95 -2.18
N GLU A 68 -1.24 7.79 -2.15
CA GLU A 68 -0.31 8.88 -1.81
C GLU A 68 -0.43 10.04 -2.80
N TYR A 69 -0.57 9.74 -4.09
CA TYR A 69 -0.78 10.73 -5.14
C TYR A 69 -2.10 11.48 -4.92
N TYR A 70 -3.22 10.76 -4.80
CA TYR A 70 -4.54 11.36 -4.56
C TYR A 70 -4.56 12.22 -3.30
N PHE A 71 -3.96 11.73 -2.21
CA PHE A 71 -3.84 12.50 -0.97
C PHE A 71 -3.05 13.80 -1.18
N SER A 72 -1.97 13.75 -1.96
CA SER A 72 -1.10 14.91 -2.21
C SER A 72 -1.78 16.02 -3.02
N ILE A 73 -2.72 15.65 -3.89
CA ILE A 73 -3.51 16.60 -4.70
C ILE A 73 -4.84 16.99 -4.04
N GLY A 74 -5.10 16.51 -2.82
CA GLY A 74 -6.33 16.81 -2.06
C GLY A 74 -7.55 15.97 -2.44
N ASP A 75 -7.40 14.95 -3.30
CA ASP A 75 -8.46 13.99 -3.59
C ASP A 75 -8.57 12.94 -2.48
N TYR A 76 -9.09 13.37 -1.33
CA TYR A 76 -9.25 12.49 -0.18
C TYR A 76 -10.30 11.39 -0.40
N LYS A 77 -11.18 11.54 -1.39
CA LYS A 77 -12.18 10.52 -1.71
C LYS A 77 -11.50 9.31 -2.32
N ASP A 78 -10.73 9.51 -3.39
CA ASP A 78 -10.07 8.42 -4.10
C ASP A 78 -8.86 7.88 -3.33
N ALA A 79 -8.16 8.75 -2.57
CA ALA A 79 -7.14 8.31 -1.62
C ALA A 79 -7.72 7.32 -0.60
N ARG A 80 -8.87 7.65 0.00
CA ARG A 80 -9.55 6.78 0.98
C ARG A 80 -9.95 5.45 0.35
N LEU A 81 -10.56 5.45 -0.84
CA LEU A 81 -10.97 4.22 -1.51
C LEU A 81 -9.80 3.28 -1.79
N ALA A 82 -8.68 3.83 -2.28
CA ALA A 82 -7.47 3.05 -2.51
C ALA A 82 -6.90 2.46 -1.21
N LEU A 83 -6.86 3.24 -0.12
CA LEU A 83 -6.38 2.78 1.19
C LEU A 83 -7.30 1.73 1.83
N GLU A 84 -8.61 1.92 1.75
CA GLU A 84 -9.61 0.95 2.22
C GLU A 84 -9.44 -0.39 1.50
N LYS A 85 -9.21 -0.35 0.17
CA LYS A 85 -8.94 -1.55 -0.62
C LYS A 85 -7.67 -2.28 -0.16
N ILE A 86 -6.60 -1.58 0.18
CA ILE A 86 -5.39 -2.21 0.75
C ILE A 86 -5.71 -2.89 2.08
N VAL A 87 -6.48 -2.24 2.95
CA VAL A 87 -6.85 -2.79 4.26
C VAL A 87 -7.72 -4.04 4.12
N SER A 88 -8.65 -4.06 3.16
CA SER A 88 -9.58 -5.19 2.97
C SER A 88 -9.01 -6.34 2.14
N GLU A 89 -8.21 -6.06 1.12
CA GLU A 89 -7.79 -7.07 0.12
C GLU A 89 -6.31 -7.45 0.22
N HIS A 90 -5.48 -6.65 0.89
CA HIS A 90 -4.02 -6.84 0.92
C HIS A 90 -3.46 -6.81 2.35
N ALA A 91 -4.11 -7.51 3.29
CA ALA A 91 -3.80 -7.47 4.72
C ALA A 91 -2.40 -7.98 5.11
N ASP A 92 -1.76 -8.79 4.26
CA ASP A 92 -0.42 -9.33 4.42
C ASP A 92 0.68 -8.47 3.76
N SER A 93 0.28 -7.45 3.00
CA SER A 93 1.21 -6.56 2.30
C SER A 93 1.86 -5.55 3.25
N LYS A 94 3.08 -5.10 2.95
CA LYS A 94 3.74 -4.04 3.74
C LYS A 94 2.93 -2.73 3.79
N PRO A 95 2.32 -2.26 2.68
CA PRO A 95 1.50 -1.04 2.69
C PRO A 95 0.30 -1.08 3.64
N HIS A 96 -0.22 -2.26 3.97
CA HIS A 96 -1.39 -2.44 4.87
C HIS A 96 -1.27 -1.63 6.15
N LEU A 97 -0.17 -1.81 6.89
CA LEU A 97 0.05 -1.10 8.15
C LEU A 97 0.15 0.43 7.95
N PHE A 98 0.71 0.86 6.83
CA PHE A 98 0.95 2.27 6.54
C PHE A 98 -0.27 2.97 5.93
N ALA A 99 -1.34 2.24 5.61
CA ALA A 99 -2.60 2.82 5.17
C ALA A 99 -3.39 3.47 6.33
N PHE A 100 -3.29 2.89 7.53
CA PHE A 100 -4.02 3.33 8.71
C PHE A 100 -3.81 4.79 9.12
N PRO A 101 -2.58 5.36 9.17
CA PRO A 101 -2.42 6.75 9.59
C PRO A 101 -3.11 7.73 8.61
N TYR A 102 -3.14 7.44 7.30
CA TYR A 102 -3.89 8.23 6.34
C TYR A 102 -5.41 8.12 6.55
N LEU A 103 -5.92 6.90 6.70
CA LEU A 103 -7.34 6.66 6.97
C LEU A 103 -7.78 7.31 8.28
N LEU A 104 -6.93 7.28 9.31
CA LEU A 104 -7.22 7.90 10.59
C LEU A 104 -7.35 9.43 10.45
N LEU A 105 -6.41 10.08 9.76
CA LEU A 105 -6.45 11.52 9.52
C LEU A 105 -7.73 11.92 8.78
N MET A 106 -8.11 11.17 7.74
CA MET A 106 -9.34 11.42 6.99
C MET A 106 -10.61 11.19 7.81
N ALA A 107 -10.63 10.15 8.64
CA ALA A 107 -11.75 9.88 9.55
C ALA A 107 -11.90 10.98 10.61
N GLN A 108 -10.79 11.48 11.16
CA GLN A 108 -10.77 12.60 12.10
C GLN A 108 -11.28 13.89 11.45
N ALA A 109 -10.80 14.21 10.25
CA ALA A 109 -11.26 15.39 9.50
C ALA A 109 -12.77 15.35 9.21
N ARG A 110 -13.34 14.15 9.04
CA ARG A 110 -14.78 13.93 8.84
C ARG A 110 -15.59 13.81 10.13
N ASN A 111 -14.96 13.86 11.30
CA ASN A 111 -15.57 13.56 12.60
C ASN A 111 -16.23 12.17 12.67
N ASP A 112 -15.69 11.18 11.96
CA ASP A 112 -16.18 9.81 11.95
C ASP A 112 -15.62 9.02 13.15
N ALA A 113 -16.26 9.19 14.30
CA ALA A 113 -15.81 8.58 15.55
C ALA A 113 -15.84 7.03 15.54
N ALA A 114 -16.69 6.43 14.70
CA ALA A 114 -16.75 4.98 14.55
C ALA A 114 -15.51 4.48 13.80
N ALA A 115 -15.21 5.05 12.63
CA ALA A 115 -14.03 4.70 11.86
C ALA A 115 -12.73 4.92 12.66
N VAL A 116 -12.62 6.03 13.39
CA VAL A 116 -11.46 6.30 14.27
C VAL A 116 -11.27 5.18 15.28
N ARG A 117 -12.34 4.71 15.92
CA ARG A 117 -12.29 3.65 16.93
C ARG A 117 -11.85 2.32 16.31
N ASP A 118 -12.41 1.98 15.17
CA ASP A 118 -12.11 0.73 14.47
C ASP A 118 -10.67 0.69 13.96
N ILE A 119 -10.18 1.79 13.38
CA ILE A 119 -8.79 1.92 12.93
C ILE A 119 -7.82 1.76 14.11
N LYS A 120 -8.08 2.44 15.24
CA LYS A 120 -7.26 2.30 16.45
C LYS A 120 -7.20 0.85 16.93
N LYS A 121 -8.35 0.16 16.94
CA LYS A 121 -8.43 -1.25 17.32
C LYS A 121 -7.62 -2.15 16.39
N GLN A 122 -7.72 -1.93 15.07
CA GLN A 122 -6.98 -2.72 14.08
C GLN A 122 -5.46 -2.56 14.28
N VAL A 123 -4.98 -1.32 14.38
CA VAL A 123 -3.55 -1.02 14.62
C VAL A 123 -3.08 -1.61 15.95
N ALA A 124 -3.88 -1.52 17.01
CA ALA A 124 -3.57 -2.11 18.31
C ALA A 124 -3.53 -3.65 18.27
N SER A 125 -4.33 -4.30 17.42
CA SER A 125 -4.37 -5.77 17.32
C SER A 125 -3.09 -6.34 16.68
N SER A 126 -2.45 -5.58 15.78
CA SER A 126 -1.16 -5.93 15.16
C SER A 126 0.00 -6.02 16.18
N LYS A 127 -0.21 -5.53 17.41
CA LYS A 127 0.72 -5.55 18.55
C LYS A 127 0.95 -6.94 19.16
N GLN A 128 -0.06 -7.83 19.10
CA GLN A 128 -0.23 -8.89 20.11
C GLN A 128 0.84 -10.01 20.13
N LEU A 129 1.74 -10.10 19.15
CA LEU A 129 2.74 -11.17 19.07
C LEU A 129 4.17 -10.76 19.46
N VAL A 130 4.42 -9.48 19.79
CA VAL A 130 5.77 -8.92 19.65
C VAL A 130 6.43 -8.45 20.96
N LEU A 131 5.68 -7.84 21.88
CA LEU A 131 6.25 -7.05 22.99
C LEU A 131 6.71 -7.89 24.20
N LEU A 132 6.79 -9.21 24.08
CA LEU A 132 7.25 -10.08 25.17
C LEU A 132 8.76 -9.94 25.46
N PHE A 133 9.55 -9.31 24.57
CA PHE A 133 11.02 -9.31 24.66
C PHE A 133 11.74 -8.01 24.27
N ARG A 134 11.03 -6.92 23.93
CA ARG A 134 11.62 -5.61 23.53
C ARG A 134 10.72 -4.43 23.94
N ASP A 135 11.34 -3.29 24.25
CA ASP A 135 10.64 -2.04 24.58
C ASP A 135 9.85 -1.46 23.40
N SER A 136 10.29 -1.78 22.17
CA SER A 136 9.59 -1.41 20.95
C SER A 136 9.86 -2.38 19.78
N LYS A 137 8.98 -2.35 18.77
CA LYS A 137 9.24 -2.96 17.46
C LYS A 137 9.02 -1.97 16.34
N GLU A 138 9.94 -2.02 15.39
CA GLU A 138 9.92 -1.18 14.21
C GLU A 138 9.49 -1.95 12.96
N TYR A 139 8.72 -1.27 12.12
CA TYR A 139 8.34 -1.71 10.78
C TYR A 139 8.73 -0.62 9.80
N THR A 140 9.24 -1.00 8.63
CA THR A 140 9.66 -0.06 7.59
C THR A 140 9.07 -0.41 6.24
N TYR A 141 8.81 0.62 5.44
CA TYR A 141 8.30 0.47 4.08
C TYR A 141 8.84 1.62 3.21
N HIS A 142 9.23 1.29 1.98
CA HIS A 142 9.64 2.27 0.98
C HIS A 142 8.58 2.26 -0.11
N SER A 143 7.81 3.34 -0.24
CA SER A 143 6.73 3.38 -1.24
C SER A 143 7.26 3.57 -2.66
N ALA A 144 6.43 3.26 -3.66
CA ALA A 144 6.80 3.46 -5.06
C ALA A 144 7.02 4.95 -5.40
N LEU A 145 6.45 5.87 -4.60
CA LEU A 145 6.73 7.32 -4.67
C LEU A 145 7.99 7.75 -3.91
N SER A 146 8.87 6.81 -3.57
CA SER A 146 10.16 7.04 -2.89
C SER A 146 10.05 7.64 -1.47
N LYS A 147 8.87 7.57 -0.83
CA LYS A 147 8.73 7.96 0.59
C LYS A 147 9.18 6.82 1.50
N LYS A 148 9.86 7.17 2.59
CA LYS A 148 10.34 6.23 3.62
C LYS A 148 9.39 6.23 4.80
N TYR A 149 8.69 5.13 5.00
CA TYR A 149 7.78 4.93 6.11
C TYR A 149 8.43 4.14 7.23
N LYS A 150 8.14 4.53 8.47
CA LYS A 150 8.52 3.80 9.67
C LYS A 150 7.38 3.80 10.68
N ALA A 151 7.04 2.66 11.26
CA ALA A 151 6.12 2.54 12.39
C ALA A 151 6.88 1.97 13.59
N VAL A 152 6.82 2.66 14.73
CA VAL A 152 7.48 2.27 15.98
C VAL A 152 6.41 2.00 17.03
N TYR A 153 6.25 0.73 17.39
CA TYR A 153 5.29 0.30 18.39
C TYR A 153 5.91 0.38 19.79
N PHE A 154 5.27 1.15 20.67
CA PHE A 154 5.54 1.22 22.10
C PHE A 154 4.45 0.45 22.88
N ILE A 155 4.58 0.46 24.21
CA ILE A 155 3.63 -0.20 25.11
C ILE A 155 2.24 0.44 25.02
N ASP A 156 2.14 1.75 24.89
CA ASP A 156 0.92 2.56 25.00
C ASP A 156 0.52 3.28 23.71
N HIS A 157 1.39 3.30 22.69
CA HIS A 157 1.09 3.94 21.41
C HIS A 157 1.94 3.38 20.27
N VAL A 158 1.64 3.82 19.05
CA VAL A 158 2.51 3.66 17.89
C VAL A 158 2.75 5.02 17.23
N ASP A 159 4.01 5.24 16.84
CA ASP A 159 4.41 6.40 16.05
C ASP A 159 4.63 5.99 14.60
N PHE A 160 4.02 6.73 13.68
CA PHE A 160 4.23 6.62 12.24
C PHE A 160 5.06 7.81 11.76
N TYR A 161 6.10 7.52 11.01
CA TYR A 161 7.00 8.51 10.41
C TYR A 161 7.00 8.40 8.90
N ILE A 162 7.09 9.54 8.22
CA ILE A 162 7.31 9.65 6.78
C ILE A 162 8.55 10.49 6.56
N ASN A 163 9.54 9.95 5.85
CA ASN A 163 10.84 10.59 5.59
C ASN A 163 11.61 11.05 6.84
N GLY A 164 11.28 10.48 8.01
CA GLY A 164 11.88 10.84 9.30
C GLY A 164 11.01 11.76 10.16
N ASP A 165 10.01 12.41 9.56
CA ASP A 165 9.10 13.30 10.26
C ASP A 165 7.93 12.52 10.86
N LEU A 166 7.53 12.88 12.08
CA LEU A 166 6.37 12.30 12.74
C LEU A 166 5.10 12.66 11.96
N PHE A 167 4.41 11.66 11.45
CA PHE A 167 3.19 11.81 10.65
C PHE A 167 1.94 11.58 11.49
N ALA A 168 1.93 10.55 12.34
CA ALA A 168 0.81 10.26 13.22
C ALA A 168 1.27 9.53 14.49
N LYS A 169 0.65 9.87 15.62
CA LYS A 169 0.75 9.13 16.89
C LYS A 169 -0.61 8.54 17.23
N ILE A 170 -0.68 7.23 17.41
CA ILE A 170 -1.92 6.52 17.71
C ILE A 170 -1.82 5.87 19.11
N PRO A 171 -2.56 6.36 20.12
CA PRO A 171 -2.59 5.73 21.44
C PRO A 171 -3.45 4.46 21.44
N PHE A 172 -3.09 3.52 22.30
CA PHE A 172 -3.81 2.27 22.57
C PHE A 172 -4.68 2.35 23.81
#